data_AF-A0A0L6WD13-F1
#
_entry.id   AF-A0A0L6WD13-F1
#
_cell.length_a   1.000
_cell.length_b   1.000
_cell.length_c   1.000
_cell.angle_alpha   90.00
_cell.angle_beta   90.00
_cell.angle_gamma   90.00
#
_symmetry.space_group_name_H-M   'P 1'
#
loop_
_entity.id
_entity.type
_entity.pdbx_description
1 polymer ?
#
loop_
_entity_poly.entity_id
_entity_poly.type
_entity_poly.pdbx_seq_one_letter_code
_entity_poly.pdbx_strand_id
1 'polypeptide(L)'
;MNSAASLEKNAVDKAISYIKGPHANLNPSCFYSGYTTHETTGQLQQAQHYITKHWIGKKDTKVPYNCRLILGVVSDFAKADAAHINDWSGVFKEFAESVSGKVYVLLGETIDPHSIWLQHERQALKDNQRVTEVEVWEIEGNGQLKKTNKTKATL
;
A
#
# COMPACT_ATOMS: atom_id res chain seq x y z
N MET A 1 11.82 -9.89 31.61
CA MET A 1 11.97 -9.06 30.39
C MET A 1 10.82 -9.43 29.45
N ASN A 2 10.13 -8.41 28.91
CA ASN A 2 8.80 -8.50 28.30
C ASN A 2 8.76 -9.36 27.03
N SER A 3 8.13 -10.54 27.12
CA SER A 3 7.97 -11.48 26.01
C SER A 3 7.22 -10.90 24.81
N ALA A 4 6.21 -10.04 25.04
CA ALA A 4 5.42 -9.43 23.98
C ALA A 4 6.24 -8.50 23.07
N ALA A 5 7.04 -7.60 23.64
CA ALA A 5 7.90 -6.70 22.87
C ALA A 5 8.96 -7.46 22.06
N SER A 6 9.49 -8.57 22.60
CA SER A 6 10.42 -9.43 21.86
C SER A 6 9.74 -10.20 20.72
N LEU A 7 8.48 -10.61 20.89
CA LEU A 7 7.70 -11.28 19.85
C LEU A 7 7.37 -10.32 18.71
N GLU A 8 6.93 -9.11 19.03
CA GLU A 8 6.66 -8.07 18.04
C GLU A 8 7.92 -7.70 17.25
N LYS A 9 9.04 -7.41 17.92
CA LYS A 9 10.30 -7.10 17.23
C LYS A 9 10.73 -8.22 16.28
N ASN A 10 10.62 -9.48 16.71
CA ASN A 10 10.96 -10.62 15.88
C ASN A 10 10.03 -10.72 14.66
N ALA A 11 8.73 -10.50 14.83
CA ALA A 11 7.78 -10.51 13.73
C ALA A 11 8.06 -9.40 12.70
N VAL A 12 8.37 -8.18 13.16
CA VAL A 12 8.78 -7.06 12.30
C VAL A 12 10.07 -7.39 11.55
N ASP A 13 11.12 -7.84 12.25
CA ASP A 13 12.42 -8.19 11.65
C ASP A 13 12.26 -9.29 10.59
N LYS A 14 11.41 -10.29 10.85
CA LYS A 14 11.08 -11.36 9.90
C LYS A 14 10.33 -10.83 8.67
N ALA A 15 9.33 -9.98 8.86
CA ALA A 15 8.57 -9.39 7.74
C ALA A 15 9.49 -8.56 6.83
N ILE A 16 10.35 -7.72 7.42
CA ILE A 16 11.36 -6.94 6.70
C ILE A 16 12.33 -7.87 5.94
N SER A 17 12.83 -8.93 6.59
CA SER A 17 13.72 -9.89 5.95
C SER A 17 13.07 -10.61 4.77
N TYR A 18 11.79 -10.98 4.90
CA TYR A 18 11.00 -11.56 3.81
C TYR A 18 10.89 -10.58 2.65
N ILE A 19 10.50 -9.33 2.90
CA ILE A 19 10.36 -8.26 1.88
C ILE A 19 11.66 -8.04 1.11
N LYS A 20 12.82 -8.05 1.79
CA LYS A 20 14.14 -7.90 1.17
C LYS A 20 14.60 -9.12 0.38
N GLY A 21 13.97 -10.27 0.62
CA GLY A 21 14.38 -11.54 0.04
C GLY A 21 14.10 -11.62 -1.46
N PRO A 22 14.89 -12.39 -2.22
CA PRO A 22 14.71 -12.53 -3.68
C PRO A 22 13.41 -13.26 -4.05
N HIS A 23 12.74 -13.89 -3.10
CA HIS A 23 11.45 -14.57 -3.27
C HIS A 23 10.26 -13.61 -3.20
N ALA A 24 10.46 -12.41 -2.65
CA ALA A 24 9.41 -11.42 -2.53
C ALA A 24 9.12 -10.86 -3.93
N ASN A 25 8.12 -11.42 -4.61
CA ASN A 25 7.65 -10.85 -5.86
C ASN A 25 6.86 -9.59 -5.54
N LEU A 26 7.51 -8.43 -5.64
CA LEU A 26 6.93 -7.11 -5.30
C LEU A 26 6.56 -6.28 -6.53
N ASN A 27 6.59 -6.80 -7.76
CA ASN A 27 6.36 -5.98 -8.97
C ASN A 27 5.28 -6.60 -9.88
N PRO A 28 4.24 -5.85 -10.29
CA PRO A 28 3.93 -4.48 -9.84
C PRO A 28 3.44 -4.43 -8.40
N SER A 29 3.64 -3.30 -7.72
CA SER A 29 3.17 -3.07 -6.36
C SER A 29 2.06 -2.02 -6.28
N CYS A 30 1.24 -2.13 -5.25
CA CYS A 30 0.11 -1.26 -5.00
C CYS A 30 0.15 -0.66 -3.60
N PHE A 31 -0.11 0.64 -3.55
CA PHE A 31 -0.27 1.43 -2.34
C PHE A 31 -1.67 2.05 -2.33
N TYR A 32 -2.19 2.35 -1.15
CA TYR A 32 -3.48 3.02 -1.02
C TYR A 32 -3.51 3.93 0.19
N SER A 33 -4.29 5.01 0.11
CA SER A 33 -4.55 5.87 1.28
C SER A 33 -5.80 6.71 1.11
N GLY A 34 -6.39 7.11 2.24
CA GLY A 34 -7.50 8.04 2.26
C GLY A 34 -8.86 7.44 1.92
N TYR A 35 -9.82 8.34 1.77
CA TYR A 35 -11.21 8.05 1.49
C TYR A 35 -11.85 9.13 0.63
N THR A 36 -12.99 8.79 0.02
CA THR A 36 -13.85 9.70 -0.71
C THR A 36 -15.29 9.54 -0.20
N THR A 37 -16.02 10.63 -0.06
CA THR A 37 -17.45 10.58 0.29
C THR A 37 -18.26 10.61 -0.99
N HIS A 38 -19.11 9.61 -1.21
CA HIS A 38 -19.93 9.54 -2.41
C HIS A 38 -20.99 10.66 -2.39
N GLU A 39 -21.03 11.49 -3.43
CA GLU A 39 -21.81 12.74 -3.46
C GLU A 39 -23.31 12.52 -3.26
N THR A 40 -23.88 11.49 -3.89
CA THR A 40 -25.34 11.24 -3.84
C THR A 40 -25.80 10.36 -2.67
N THR A 41 -24.94 9.45 -2.18
CA THR A 41 -25.33 8.49 -1.14
C THR A 41 -24.75 8.85 0.24
N GLY A 42 -23.79 9.78 0.29
CA GLY A 42 -23.04 10.11 1.50
C GLY A 42 -22.13 8.97 2.00
N GLN A 43 -22.02 7.87 1.27
CA GLN A 43 -21.26 6.71 1.71
C GLN A 43 -19.75 6.95 1.62
N LEU A 44 -19.04 6.58 2.68
CA LEU A 44 -17.59 6.63 2.72
C LEU A 44 -16.98 5.48 1.90
N GLN A 45 -16.14 5.83 0.93
CA GLN A 45 -15.39 4.90 0.09
C GLN A 45 -13.91 4.96 0.49
N GLN A 46 -13.47 3.97 1.27
CA GLN A 46 -12.07 3.86 1.68
C GLN A 46 -11.22 3.24 0.56
N ALA A 47 -10.05 3.81 0.30
CA ALA A 47 -9.15 3.31 -0.75
C ALA A 47 -8.76 1.83 -0.54
N GLN A 48 -8.61 1.39 0.72
CA GLN A 48 -8.34 -0.01 1.07
C GLN A 48 -9.42 -0.98 0.58
N HIS A 49 -10.69 -0.65 0.84
CA HIS A 49 -11.82 -1.49 0.40
C HIS A 49 -11.93 -1.46 -1.13
N TYR A 50 -11.70 -0.29 -1.72
CA TYR A 50 -11.80 -0.10 -3.16
C TYR A 50 -10.72 -0.92 -3.90
N ILE A 51 -9.45 -0.80 -3.51
CA ILE A 51 -8.34 -1.50 -4.18
C ILE A 51 -8.51 -3.02 -4.09
N THR A 52 -8.92 -3.54 -2.92
CA THR A 52 -9.14 -4.97 -2.71
C THR A 52 -10.25 -5.51 -3.62
N LYS A 53 -11.35 -4.75 -3.74
CA LYS A 53 -12.51 -5.14 -4.55
C LYS A 53 -12.27 -5.02 -6.05
N HIS A 54 -11.56 -3.97 -6.49
CA HIS A 54 -11.51 -3.58 -7.89
C HIS A 54 -10.19 -3.91 -8.59
N TRP A 55 -9.05 -3.89 -7.88
CA TRP A 55 -7.74 -4.09 -8.50
C TRP A 55 -7.18 -5.49 -8.23
N ILE A 56 -7.55 -6.10 -7.10
CA ILE A 56 -7.04 -7.43 -6.70
C ILE A 56 -8.02 -8.56 -7.06
N GLY A 57 -9.34 -8.33 -6.94
CA GLY A 57 -10.35 -9.39 -7.05
C GLY A 57 -10.94 -9.63 -8.43
N LYS A 58 -10.79 -8.72 -9.40
CA LYS A 58 -11.40 -8.84 -10.74
C LYS A 58 -10.45 -8.34 -11.82
N LYS A 59 -10.37 -9.08 -12.93
CA LYS A 59 -9.65 -8.64 -14.13
C LYS A 59 -10.47 -7.56 -14.83
N ASP A 60 -10.36 -6.33 -14.34
CA ASP A 60 -10.83 -5.14 -15.05
C ASP A 60 -9.65 -4.55 -15.82
N THR A 61 -9.78 -4.49 -17.15
CA THR A 61 -8.71 -4.02 -18.04
C THR A 61 -8.52 -2.51 -18.00
N LYS A 62 -9.40 -1.76 -17.31
CA LYS A 62 -9.34 -0.30 -17.21
C LYS A 62 -8.53 0.19 -16.03
N VAL A 63 -8.15 -0.68 -15.10
CA VAL A 63 -7.41 -0.34 -13.88
C VAL A 63 -6.19 -1.24 -13.73
N PRO A 64 -5.21 -0.84 -12.91
CA PRO A 64 -4.13 -1.73 -12.53
C PRO A 64 -4.68 -3.04 -11.95
N TYR A 65 -4.16 -4.17 -12.42
CA TYR A 65 -4.54 -5.50 -11.95
C TYR A 65 -3.27 -6.32 -11.65
N ASN A 66 -3.38 -7.35 -10.82
CA ASN A 66 -2.28 -8.23 -10.39
C ASN A 66 -1.10 -7.53 -9.68
N CYS A 67 -1.34 -6.38 -9.05
CA CYS A 67 -0.34 -5.73 -8.22
C CYS A 67 -0.31 -6.31 -6.80
N ARG A 68 0.84 -6.18 -6.15
CA ARG A 68 1.11 -6.72 -4.82
C ARG A 68 0.84 -5.67 -3.75
N LEU A 69 -0.03 -6.01 -2.81
CA LEU A 69 -0.22 -5.26 -1.57
C LEU A 69 0.71 -5.83 -0.50
N ILE A 70 1.25 -4.99 0.37
CA ILE A 70 2.07 -5.40 1.50
C ILE A 70 1.42 -6.48 2.37
N LEU A 71 0.11 -6.37 2.64
CA LEU A 71 -0.63 -7.39 3.37
C LEU A 71 -0.65 -8.74 2.63
N GLY A 72 -0.72 -8.73 1.30
CA GLY A 72 -0.61 -9.93 0.48
C GLY A 72 0.79 -10.55 0.57
N VAL A 73 1.82 -9.72 0.41
CA VAL A 73 3.23 -10.12 0.50
C VAL A 73 3.55 -10.72 1.88
N VAL A 74 3.07 -10.11 2.96
CA VAL A 74 3.31 -10.60 4.33
C VAL A 74 2.35 -11.73 4.71
N SER A 75 1.21 -11.90 4.02
CA SER A 75 0.36 -13.09 4.20
C SER A 75 0.91 -14.34 3.51
N ASP A 76 1.75 -14.17 2.48
CA ASP A 76 2.56 -15.24 1.89
C ASP A 76 3.70 -15.65 2.86
N PHE A 77 4.04 -14.78 3.81
CA PHE A 77 4.78 -15.12 5.02
C PHE A 77 3.84 -15.78 6.07
N ALA A 78 4.41 -16.51 7.05
CA ALA A 78 3.64 -17.26 8.03
C ALA A 78 2.65 -16.36 8.79
N LYS A 79 1.36 -16.44 8.45
CA LYS A 79 0.25 -15.62 9.01
C LYS A 79 0.27 -15.48 10.54
N ALA A 80 0.77 -16.49 11.23
CA ALA A 80 0.90 -16.49 12.69
C ALA A 80 1.88 -15.40 13.19
N ASP A 81 3.00 -15.19 12.52
CA ASP A 81 3.99 -14.18 12.91
C ASP A 81 3.47 -12.76 12.61
N ALA A 82 2.78 -12.55 11.49
CA ALA A 82 2.20 -11.25 11.13
C ALA A 82 1.18 -10.74 12.17
N ALA A 83 0.47 -11.66 12.84
CA ALA A 83 -0.48 -11.32 13.91
C ALA A 83 0.18 -10.71 15.16
N HIS A 84 1.51 -10.78 15.28
CA HIS A 84 2.26 -10.20 16.40
C HIS A 84 2.80 -8.79 16.12
N ILE A 85 2.57 -8.24 14.92
CA ILE A 85 2.99 -6.88 14.56
C ILE A 85 1.88 -5.91 14.95
N ASN A 86 2.12 -5.08 15.97
CA ASN A 86 1.17 -4.03 16.37
C ASN A 86 1.48 -2.72 15.64
N ASP A 87 2.76 -2.39 15.50
CA ASP A 87 3.22 -1.27 14.67
C ASP A 87 3.78 -1.75 13.32
N TRP A 88 3.02 -1.49 12.27
CA TRP A 88 3.39 -1.85 10.90
C TRP A 88 4.22 -0.78 10.18
N SER A 89 4.45 0.39 10.78
CA SER A 89 5.08 1.54 10.12
C SER A 89 6.42 1.20 9.44
N GLY A 90 7.30 0.49 10.15
CA GLY A 90 8.59 0.04 9.63
C GLY A 90 8.45 -0.95 8.47
N VAL A 91 7.44 -1.82 8.51
CA VAL A 91 7.16 -2.81 7.47
C VAL A 91 6.65 -2.13 6.19
N PHE A 92 5.73 -1.16 6.32
CA PHE A 92 5.24 -0.38 5.19
C PHE A 92 6.34 0.48 4.56
N LYS A 93 7.18 1.12 5.39
CA LYS A 93 8.36 1.86 4.91
C LYS A 93 9.29 0.97 4.11
N GLU A 94 9.66 -0.19 4.67
CA GLU A 94 10.56 -1.13 4.01
C GLU A 94 9.98 -1.64 2.69
N PHE A 95 8.67 -1.91 2.64
CA PHE A 95 8.00 -2.29 1.40
C PHE A 95 8.18 -1.21 0.33
N ALA A 96 7.92 0.06 0.64
CA ALA A 96 8.14 1.19 -0.25
C ALA A 96 9.61 1.32 -0.71
N GLU A 97 10.56 1.05 0.18
CA GLU A 97 11.99 1.06 -0.16
C GLU A 97 12.40 -0.13 -1.03
N SER A 98 11.71 -1.27 -0.91
CA SER A 98 12.06 -2.53 -1.56
C SER A 98 11.43 -2.77 -2.93
N VAL A 99 10.32 -2.10 -3.25
CA VAL A 99 9.67 -2.22 -4.56
C VAL A 99 10.56 -1.72 -5.70
N SER A 100 10.25 -2.15 -6.93
CA SER A 100 10.96 -1.72 -8.13
C SER A 100 10.02 -1.73 -9.34
N GLY A 101 10.44 -1.10 -10.42
CA GLY A 101 9.68 -1.05 -11.66
C GLY A 101 8.46 -0.15 -11.53
N LYS A 102 7.29 -0.68 -11.90
CA LYS A 102 6.04 0.08 -11.92
C LYS A 102 5.27 -0.09 -10.61
N VAL A 103 4.89 1.04 -10.03
CA VAL A 103 4.10 1.14 -8.81
C VAL A 103 2.78 1.84 -9.10
N TYR A 104 1.71 1.36 -8.48
CA TYR A 104 0.39 1.98 -8.53
C TYR A 104 -0.02 2.51 -7.15
N VAL A 105 -0.67 3.66 -7.14
CA VAL A 105 -1.17 4.29 -5.91
C VAL A 105 -2.65 4.60 -6.09
N LEU A 106 -3.51 4.14 -5.18
CA LEU A 106 -4.92 4.51 -5.14
C LEU A 106 -5.20 5.46 -3.97
N LEU A 107 -5.70 6.65 -4.27
CA LEU A 107 -6.00 7.67 -3.28
C LEU A 107 -7.51 7.94 -3.19
N GLY A 108 -7.98 8.25 -1.99
CA GLY A 108 -9.21 9.02 -1.82
C GLY A 108 -8.96 10.52 -1.99
N GLU A 109 -10.03 11.29 -2.16
CA GLU A 109 -9.98 12.76 -2.22
C GLU A 109 -9.47 13.37 -0.91
N THR A 110 -9.75 12.70 0.22
CA THR A 110 -9.25 13.08 1.55
C THR A 110 -8.24 12.07 2.03
N ILE A 111 -7.05 12.54 2.41
CA ILE A 111 -5.97 11.72 2.97
C ILE A 111 -5.69 12.22 4.38
N ASP A 112 -5.69 11.30 5.35
CA ASP A 112 -5.31 11.62 6.73
C ASP A 112 -3.83 12.08 6.77
N PRO A 113 -3.51 13.26 7.33
CA PRO A 113 -2.13 13.73 7.52
C PRO A 113 -1.23 12.75 8.27
N HIS A 114 -1.80 11.91 9.14
CA HIS A 114 -1.11 10.88 9.92
C HIS A 114 -1.13 9.50 9.26
N SER A 115 -1.63 9.39 8.02
CA SER A 115 -1.61 8.13 7.29
C SER A 115 -0.19 7.62 7.04
N ILE A 116 -0.03 6.30 7.07
CA ILE A 116 1.22 5.60 6.72
C ILE A 116 1.77 6.06 5.37
N TRP A 117 0.88 6.31 4.40
CA TRP A 117 1.24 6.87 3.10
C TRP A 117 2.03 8.17 3.21
N LEU A 118 1.51 9.15 3.96
CA LEU A 118 2.17 10.46 4.09
C LEU A 118 3.38 10.43 5.02
N GLN A 119 3.33 9.61 6.07
CA GLN A 119 4.39 9.54 7.09
C GLN A 119 5.60 8.71 6.64
N HIS A 120 5.40 7.68 5.82
CA HIS A 120 6.44 6.67 5.55
C HIS A 120 6.56 6.30 4.06
N GLU A 121 5.47 5.89 3.41
CA GLU A 121 5.56 5.25 2.09
C GLU A 121 5.89 6.25 0.98
N ARG A 122 5.26 7.43 0.98
CA ARG A 122 5.42 8.43 -0.09
C ARG A 122 6.86 8.88 -0.25
N GLN A 123 7.52 9.21 0.87
CA GLN A 123 8.92 9.66 0.83
C GLN A 123 9.86 8.50 0.47
N ALA A 124 9.65 7.31 1.04
CA ALA A 124 10.41 6.12 0.69
C ALA A 124 10.31 5.76 -0.80
N LEU A 125 9.11 5.84 -1.39
CA LEU A 125 8.91 5.63 -2.83
C LEU A 125 9.61 6.68 -3.68
N LYS A 126 9.57 7.94 -3.25
CA LYS A 126 10.24 9.07 -3.92
C LYS A 126 11.75 8.88 -3.95
N ASP A 127 12.34 8.42 -2.85
CA ASP A 127 13.79 8.23 -2.73
C ASP A 127 14.27 6.91 -3.38
N ASN A 128 13.35 5.99 -3.71
CA ASN A 128 13.65 4.69 -4.27
C ASN A 128 13.89 4.76 -5.80
N GLN A 129 15.17 4.86 -6.18
CA GLN A 129 15.62 4.92 -7.58
C GLN A 129 15.28 3.67 -8.42
N ARG A 130 14.87 2.56 -7.79
CA ARG A 130 14.46 1.34 -8.51
C ARG A 130 13.03 1.44 -9.04
N VAL A 131 12.23 2.39 -8.55
CA VAL A 131 10.90 2.68 -9.07
C VAL A 131 11.05 3.50 -10.35
N THR A 132 10.68 2.89 -11.47
CA THR A 132 10.78 3.51 -12.80
C THR A 132 9.53 4.27 -13.20
N GLU A 133 8.38 3.93 -12.61
CA GLU A 133 7.11 4.57 -12.90
C GLU A 133 6.19 4.50 -11.68
N VAL A 134 5.59 5.63 -11.30
CA VAL A 134 4.47 5.68 -10.35
C VAL A 134 3.22 6.11 -11.09
N GLU A 135 2.17 5.30 -11.08
CA GLU A 135 0.87 5.63 -11.66
C GLU A 135 -0.16 5.82 -10.55
N VAL A 136 -0.75 7.02 -10.46
CA VAL A 136 -1.66 7.38 -9.38
C VAL A 136 -3.08 7.48 -9.89
N TRP A 137 -3.99 6.89 -9.13
CA TRP A 137 -5.43 6.92 -9.32
C TRP A 137 -6.11 7.55 -8.12
N GLU A 138 -7.24 8.19 -8.36
CA GLU A 138 -8.10 8.78 -7.33
C GLU A 138 -9.53 8.24 -7.47
N ILE A 139 -10.18 8.02 -6.32
CA ILE A 139 -11.62 7.73 -6.24
C ILE A 139 -12.36 9.07 -6.25
N GLU A 140 -13.14 9.35 -7.29
CA GLU A 140 -13.96 10.57 -7.37
C GLU A 140 -15.25 10.42 -6.56
N GLY A 141 -15.87 11.53 -6.15
CA GLY A 141 -17.14 11.57 -5.40
C GLY A 141 -18.32 10.83 -6.06
N ASN A 142 -18.26 10.51 -7.34
CA ASN A 142 -19.24 9.67 -8.05
C ASN A 142 -18.90 8.15 -8.00
N GLY A 143 -17.86 7.76 -7.27
CA GLY A 143 -17.35 6.41 -7.15
C GLY A 143 -16.54 5.89 -8.33
N GLN A 144 -16.22 6.72 -9.33
CA GLN A 144 -15.36 6.34 -10.45
C GLN A 144 -13.88 6.48 -10.10
N LEU A 145 -13.04 5.78 -10.86
CA LEU A 145 -11.59 5.87 -10.75
C LEU A 145 -11.02 6.70 -11.88
N LYS A 146 -10.11 7.61 -11.54
CA LYS A 146 -9.45 8.49 -12.50
C LYS A 146 -7.94 8.52 -12.29
N LYS A 147 -7.19 8.40 -13.38
CA LYS A 147 -5.74 8.66 -13.36
C LYS A 147 -5.50 10.13 -13.03
N THR A 148 -4.61 10.40 -12.10
CA THR A 148 -4.32 11.75 -11.63
C THR A 148 -2.83 12.00 -11.51
N ASN A 149 -2.45 13.27 -11.66
CA ASN A 149 -1.09 13.74 -11.42
C ASN A 149 -0.93 14.37 -10.02
N LYS A 150 -2.00 14.42 -9.20
CA LYS A 150 -2.03 15.09 -7.89
C LYS A 150 -0.84 14.72 -6.99
N THR A 151 -0.36 13.49 -7.09
CA THR A 151 0.82 13.00 -6.35
C THR A 151 2.07 12.81 -7.20
N LYS A 152 1.98 12.79 -8.55
CA LYS A 152 3.16 12.86 -9.42
C LYS A 152 3.86 14.22 -9.37
N ALA A 153 3.14 15.29 -9.05
CA ALA A 153 3.73 16.63 -8.94
C ALA A 153 4.53 16.84 -7.64
N THR A 154 4.47 15.90 -6.69
CA THR A 154 5.17 15.98 -5.38
C THR A 154 5.95 14.73 -4.97
N LEU A 155 5.79 13.60 -5.70
CA LEU A 155 6.79 12.54 -5.77
C LEU A 155 7.97 13.03 -6.60
#